data_AF-A0A356CIB9-F1
#
_entry.id   AF-A0A356CIB9-F1
#
_cell.length_a   1.000
_cell.length_b   1.000
_cell.length_c   1.000
_cell.angle_alpha   90.00
_cell.angle_beta   90.00
_cell.angle_gamma   90.00
#
_symmetry.space_group_name_H-M   'P 1'
#
loop_
_entity.id
_entity.type
_entity.pdbx_description
1 polymer ?
#
loop_
_entity_poly.entity_id
_entity_poly.type
_entity_poly.pdbx_seq_one_letter_code
_entity_poly.pdbx_strand_id
1 'polypeptide(L)'
;MAHNLNRTWGLAYAMQTIDGDPYSEEDWRRRARYELLAEIIQGKGSSECAVGVGTTDEECHFEQFLPLCDVGESRGWITATSMVRDGLKRGLELQQTLGQNPFRLGFVGSTDTHNSNSGDTEEYDYRGVVGLRESPAVVRMDPETRPRWPMYLTPGGLTGVWVDENTSDALFNSLQ
;
A
#
# COMPACT_ATOMS: atom_id res chain seq x y z
N MET A 1 -10.22 -2.05 -3.09
CA MET A 1 -8.88 -1.47 -3.23
C MET A 1 -7.97 -2.18 -2.26
N ALA A 2 -6.82 -2.68 -2.72
CA ALA A 2 -5.80 -3.23 -1.85
C ALA A 2 -5.06 -2.08 -1.17
N HIS A 3 -4.87 -2.18 0.14
CA HIS A 3 -4.20 -1.17 0.94
C HIS A 3 -3.21 -1.85 1.89
N ASN A 4 -2.22 -1.10 2.38
CA ASN A 4 -1.15 -1.63 3.25
C ASN A 4 -0.39 -2.82 2.65
N LEU A 5 -0.10 -2.81 1.35
CA LEU A 5 0.53 -3.93 0.66
C LEU A 5 1.91 -4.26 1.27
N ASN A 6 2.65 -3.21 1.63
CA ASN A 6 3.90 -3.27 2.40
C ASN A 6 3.79 -3.97 3.77
N ARG A 7 2.58 -4.24 4.28
CA ARG A 7 2.33 -4.94 5.55
C ARG A 7 1.64 -6.29 5.40
N THR A 8 1.52 -6.78 4.16
CA THR A 8 0.86 -8.07 3.89
C THR A 8 1.77 -9.28 4.00
N TRP A 9 3.07 -9.09 4.23
CA TRP A 9 4.05 -10.19 4.32
C TRP A 9 4.13 -11.02 3.05
N GLY A 10 3.96 -10.36 1.91
CA GLY A 10 3.97 -10.98 0.61
C GLY A 10 2.65 -11.57 0.14
N LEU A 11 1.56 -11.40 0.88
CA LEU A 11 0.27 -11.96 0.47
C LEU A 11 -0.38 -11.15 -0.66
N ALA A 12 -0.09 -9.84 -0.75
CA ALA A 12 -0.70 -8.96 -1.75
C ALA A 12 -0.58 -9.47 -3.19
N TYR A 13 0.63 -9.84 -3.62
CA TYR A 13 0.91 -10.31 -4.98
C TYR A 13 1.41 -11.76 -5.02
N ALA A 14 1.04 -12.55 -4.01
CA ALA A 14 1.31 -13.99 -4.02
C ALA A 14 0.63 -14.68 -5.21
N MET A 15 1.20 -15.82 -5.63
CA MET A 15 0.65 -16.69 -6.68
C MET A 15 -0.31 -17.75 -6.13
N GLN A 16 -0.65 -17.64 -4.85
CA GLN A 16 -1.50 -18.55 -4.09
C GLN A 16 -2.39 -17.75 -3.11
N THR A 17 -3.47 -18.38 -2.65
CA THR A 17 -4.34 -17.84 -1.61
C THR A 17 -3.60 -17.79 -0.26
N ILE A 18 -4.22 -17.17 0.74
CA ILE A 18 -3.68 -17.13 2.11
C ILE A 18 -3.54 -18.54 2.73
N ASP A 19 -4.36 -19.48 2.29
CA ASP A 19 -4.34 -20.88 2.72
C ASP A 19 -3.28 -21.71 1.97
N GLY A 20 -2.63 -21.12 0.96
CA GLY A 20 -1.58 -21.75 0.16
C GLY A 20 -2.08 -22.44 -1.11
N ASP A 21 -3.36 -22.32 -1.44
CA ASP A 21 -3.92 -22.94 -2.65
C ASP A 21 -3.55 -22.13 -3.90
N PRO A 22 -3.25 -22.80 -5.03
CA PRO A 22 -3.04 -22.10 -6.29
C PRO A 22 -4.34 -21.41 -6.73
N TYR A 23 -4.22 -20.19 -7.27
CA TYR A 23 -5.37 -19.48 -7.81
C TYR A 23 -5.94 -20.18 -9.05
N SER A 24 -7.26 -20.33 -9.09
CA SER A 24 -7.98 -20.77 -10.28
C SER A 24 -8.09 -19.63 -11.31
N GLU A 25 -8.47 -19.98 -12.55
CA GLU A 25 -8.78 -18.97 -13.57
C GLU A 25 -9.92 -18.04 -13.15
N GLU A 26 -10.91 -18.56 -12.40
CA GLU A 26 -11.99 -17.74 -11.85
C GLU A 26 -11.47 -16.75 -10.80
N ASP A 27 -10.54 -17.18 -9.94
CA ASP A 27 -9.94 -16.28 -8.95
C ASP A 27 -9.16 -15.16 -9.63
N TRP A 28 -8.36 -15.47 -10.65
CA TRP A 28 -7.65 -14.45 -11.42
C TRP A 28 -8.60 -13.48 -12.11
N ARG A 29 -9.72 -13.96 -12.69
CA ARG A 29 -10.77 -13.10 -13.24
C ARG A 29 -11.43 -12.23 -12.18
N ARG A 30 -11.65 -12.76 -10.98
CA ARG A 30 -12.24 -12.03 -9.85
C ARG A 30 -11.31 -10.90 -9.40
N ARG A 31 -10.01 -11.20 -9.23
CA ARG A 31 -9.00 -10.19 -8.89
C ARG A 31 -8.92 -9.11 -9.97
N ALA A 32 -8.82 -9.50 -11.25
CA ALA A 32 -8.80 -8.58 -12.38
C ALA A 32 -10.03 -7.66 -12.47
N ARG A 33 -11.18 -8.07 -11.90
CA ARG A 33 -12.42 -7.29 -11.92
C ARG A 33 -12.57 -6.37 -10.71
N TYR A 34 -12.06 -6.73 -9.54
CA TYR A 34 -12.36 -6.05 -8.28
C TYR A 34 -11.13 -5.44 -7.58
N GLU A 35 -9.93 -5.97 -7.83
CA GLU A 35 -8.67 -5.47 -7.27
C GLU A 35 -8.00 -4.52 -8.25
N LEU A 36 -8.72 -3.47 -8.54
CA LEU A 36 -8.45 -2.55 -9.62
C LEU A 36 -7.48 -1.41 -9.25
N LEU A 37 -7.42 -1.07 -7.95
CA LEU A 37 -6.62 0.00 -7.41
C LEU A 37 -5.74 -0.50 -6.27
N ALA A 38 -4.50 -0.01 -6.24
CA ALA A 38 -3.58 -0.18 -5.14
C ALA A 38 -3.27 1.18 -4.48
N GLU A 39 -3.43 1.23 -3.17
CA GLU A 39 -2.92 2.34 -2.37
C GLU A 39 -1.40 2.24 -2.29
N ILE A 40 -0.73 3.00 -3.15
CA ILE A 40 0.73 2.96 -3.29
C ILE A 40 1.43 3.69 -2.14
N ILE A 41 0.73 4.65 -1.52
CA ILE A 41 1.17 5.37 -0.34
C ILE A 41 0.01 5.63 0.61
N GLN A 42 0.26 5.41 1.89
CA GLN A 42 -0.62 5.80 2.98
C GLN A 42 0.23 6.23 4.15
N GLY A 43 -0.36 6.81 5.20
CA GLY A 43 0.34 7.05 6.46
C GLY A 43 1.05 5.83 7.09
N LYS A 44 0.83 4.59 6.63
CA LYS A 44 1.63 3.39 7.01
C LYS A 44 2.82 3.15 6.07
N GLY A 45 3.18 4.17 5.31
CA GLY A 45 4.35 4.24 4.45
C GLY A 45 4.09 3.91 2.99
N SER A 46 5.19 3.82 2.24
CA SER A 46 5.18 3.48 0.82
C SER A 46 5.05 1.98 0.60
N SER A 47 4.22 1.62 -0.38
CA SER A 47 4.06 0.27 -0.91
C SER A 47 4.59 0.12 -2.35
N GLU A 48 5.29 1.13 -2.87
CA GLU A 48 5.78 1.13 -4.25
C GLU A 48 6.87 0.07 -4.47
N CYS A 49 7.93 0.12 -3.65
CA CYS A 49 9.06 -0.79 -3.67
C CYS A 49 9.81 -0.76 -2.32
N ALA A 50 10.78 -1.67 -2.14
CA ALA A 50 11.72 -1.66 -1.02
C ALA A 50 13.13 -2.04 -1.50
N VAL A 51 14.15 -1.30 -1.03
CA VAL A 51 15.57 -1.62 -1.28
C VAL A 51 15.85 -3.07 -0.86
N GLY A 52 16.52 -3.85 -1.70
CA GLY A 52 16.84 -5.25 -1.40
C GLY A 52 15.74 -6.25 -1.75
N VAL A 53 14.55 -5.78 -2.12
CA VAL A 53 13.47 -6.62 -2.68
C VAL A 53 13.33 -6.36 -4.17
N GLY A 54 14.07 -7.13 -4.98
CA GLY A 54 13.98 -7.05 -6.44
C GLY A 54 14.42 -5.71 -7.05
N THR A 55 15.08 -4.85 -6.26
CA THR A 55 15.64 -3.55 -6.66
C THR A 55 16.76 -3.13 -5.71
N THR A 56 17.72 -2.36 -6.22
CA THR A 56 18.80 -1.70 -5.45
C THR A 56 18.69 -0.17 -5.51
N ASP A 57 17.56 0.33 -6.03
CA ASP A 57 17.22 1.74 -6.14
C ASP A 57 17.04 2.37 -4.75
N GLU A 58 17.82 3.39 -4.42
CA GLU A 58 17.83 4.02 -3.10
C GLU A 58 16.54 4.78 -2.77
N GLU A 59 15.81 5.23 -3.80
CA GLU A 59 14.51 5.91 -3.62
C GLU A 59 13.44 4.95 -3.05
N CYS A 60 13.64 3.63 -3.20
CA CYS A 60 12.82 2.61 -2.55
C CYS A 60 12.99 2.54 -1.03
N HIS A 61 13.84 3.38 -0.44
CA HIS A 61 13.97 3.53 1.00
C HIS A 61 12.97 4.56 1.57
N PHE A 62 12.19 5.22 0.71
CA PHE A 62 11.19 6.19 1.11
C PHE A 62 10.06 5.55 1.94
N GLU A 63 9.82 6.12 3.13
CA GLU A 63 8.75 5.76 4.07
C GLU A 63 8.51 4.25 4.23
N GLN A 64 9.58 3.47 4.39
CA GLN A 64 9.49 2.04 4.62
C GLN A 64 9.26 1.72 6.10
N PHE A 65 8.35 0.78 6.38
CA PHE A 65 7.98 0.38 7.75
C PHE A 65 8.55 -0.97 8.17
N LEU A 66 8.43 -1.99 7.32
CA LEU A 66 8.88 -3.35 7.65
C LEU A 66 10.33 -3.57 7.21
N PRO A 67 11.10 -4.35 7.96
CA PRO A 67 12.43 -4.76 7.54
C PRO A 67 12.39 -5.82 6.42
N LEU A 68 13.56 -6.08 5.83
CA LEU A 68 13.76 -7.13 4.82
C LEU A 68 13.85 -8.52 5.46
N CYS A 69 13.24 -9.51 4.84
CA CYS A 69 13.29 -10.90 5.32
C CYS A 69 14.72 -11.45 5.40
N ASP A 70 14.99 -12.19 6.47
CA ASP A 70 16.00 -13.25 6.44
C ASP A 70 15.51 -14.44 5.60
N VAL A 71 16.46 -15.25 5.11
CA VAL A 71 16.16 -16.39 4.24
C VAL A 71 15.24 -17.39 4.96
N GLY A 72 14.03 -17.60 4.42
CA GLY A 72 13.06 -18.56 4.93
C GLY A 72 11.99 -17.96 5.84
N GLU A 73 12.08 -16.67 6.17
CA GLU A 73 11.03 -15.96 6.88
C GLU A 73 10.15 -15.15 5.91
N SER A 74 8.86 -15.01 6.24
CA SER A 74 7.91 -14.21 5.45
C SER A 74 7.03 -13.35 6.33
N ARG A 75 6.56 -13.88 7.45
CA ARG A 75 5.68 -13.18 8.39
C ARG A 75 6.41 -12.04 9.09
N GLY A 76 5.87 -10.83 8.98
CA GLY A 76 6.46 -9.65 9.63
C GLY A 76 7.42 -8.85 8.74
N TRP A 77 7.60 -9.23 7.48
CA TRP A 77 8.68 -8.72 6.64
C TRP A 77 8.23 -8.35 5.23
N ILE A 78 9.05 -7.58 4.51
CA ILE A 78 8.83 -7.29 3.09
C ILE A 78 9.46 -8.40 2.25
N THR A 79 8.66 -9.01 1.38
CA THR A 79 9.07 -10.04 0.42
C THR A 79 8.86 -9.57 -1.03
N ALA A 80 9.36 -10.34 -2.00
CA ALA A 80 9.18 -10.10 -3.44
C ALA A 80 7.73 -10.16 -3.94
N THR A 81 6.73 -10.35 -3.07
CA THR A 81 5.29 -10.32 -3.38
C THR A 81 4.55 -9.25 -2.57
N SER A 82 5.28 -8.37 -1.87
CA SER A 82 4.70 -7.37 -0.99
C SER A 82 4.43 -6.03 -1.69
N MET A 83 5.27 -5.66 -2.66
CA MET A 83 5.29 -4.31 -3.21
C MET A 83 4.62 -4.21 -4.58
N VAL A 84 4.06 -3.04 -4.88
CA VAL A 84 3.33 -2.75 -6.11
C VAL A 84 4.20 -2.99 -7.34
N ARG A 85 5.47 -2.55 -7.31
CA ARG A 85 6.42 -2.79 -8.41
C ARG A 85 6.60 -4.28 -8.73
N ASP A 86 6.54 -5.15 -7.71
CA ASP A 86 6.59 -6.60 -7.90
C ASP A 86 5.28 -7.17 -8.45
N GLY A 87 4.14 -6.64 -7.98
CA GLY A 87 2.82 -6.94 -8.53
C GLY A 87 2.72 -6.63 -10.02
N LEU A 88 3.22 -5.46 -10.45
CA LEU A 88 3.23 -5.07 -11.86
C LEU A 88 4.08 -6.02 -12.72
N LYS A 89 5.27 -6.41 -12.24
CA LYS A 89 6.12 -7.40 -12.94
C LYS A 89 5.39 -8.73 -13.12
N ARG A 90 4.79 -9.26 -12.05
CA ARG A 90 3.98 -10.49 -12.12
C ARG A 90 2.76 -10.35 -13.02
N GLY A 91 2.14 -9.18 -13.04
CA GLY A 91 1.03 -8.89 -13.93
C GLY A 91 1.39 -9.10 -15.40
N LEU A 92 2.61 -8.69 -15.79
CA LEU A 92 3.12 -8.92 -17.14
C LEU A 92 3.39 -10.42 -17.41
N GLU A 93 3.91 -11.16 -16.43
CA GLU A 93 4.10 -12.61 -16.54
C GLU A 93 2.75 -13.36 -16.67
N LEU A 94 1.76 -12.94 -15.88
CA LEU A 94 0.39 -13.48 -15.91
C LEU A 94 -0.31 -13.16 -17.22
N GLN A 95 -0.09 -11.99 -17.81
CA GLN A 95 -0.60 -11.65 -19.12
C GLN A 95 -0.08 -12.60 -20.21
N GLN A 96 1.18 -13.01 -20.14
CA GLN A 96 1.77 -13.94 -21.11
C GLN A 96 1.27 -15.38 -20.93
N THR A 97 0.96 -15.78 -19.70
CA THR A 97 0.59 -17.17 -19.37
C THR A 97 -0.91 -17.41 -19.40
N LEU A 98 -1.71 -16.47 -18.88
CA LEU A 98 -3.17 -16.57 -18.76
C LEU A 98 -3.92 -15.77 -19.84
N GLY A 99 -3.22 -14.93 -20.61
CA GLY A 99 -3.86 -14.01 -21.56
C GLY A 99 -4.56 -12.82 -20.91
N GLN A 100 -4.44 -12.64 -19.59
CA GLN A 100 -4.98 -11.50 -18.84
C GLN A 100 -4.01 -11.05 -17.74
N ASN A 101 -3.97 -9.74 -17.48
CA ASN A 101 -3.21 -9.13 -16.39
C ASN A 101 -4.15 -8.81 -15.21
N PRO A 102 -4.21 -9.65 -14.16
CA PRO A 102 -5.02 -9.35 -12.99
C PRO A 102 -4.44 -8.23 -12.11
N PHE A 103 -3.20 -7.81 -12.36
CA PHE A 103 -2.51 -6.71 -11.67
C PHE A 103 -2.31 -5.51 -12.60
N ARG A 104 -3.26 -5.27 -13.52
CA ARG A 104 -3.38 -3.99 -14.20
C ARG A 104 -4.03 -3.00 -13.23
N LEU A 105 -3.21 -2.27 -12.51
CA LEU A 105 -3.64 -1.44 -11.39
C LEU A 105 -3.58 0.05 -11.72
N GLY A 106 -4.54 0.78 -11.17
CA GLY A 106 -4.40 2.19 -10.88
C GLY A 106 -3.78 2.43 -9.51
N PHE A 107 -3.22 3.62 -9.31
CA PHE A 107 -2.59 4.01 -8.05
C PHE A 107 -3.33 5.13 -7.36
N VAL A 108 -3.41 5.03 -6.04
CA VAL A 108 -3.95 6.07 -5.18
C VAL A 108 -3.02 6.34 -4.00
N GLY A 109 -3.13 7.53 -3.44
CA GLY A 109 -2.57 7.88 -2.14
C GLY A 109 -3.67 8.30 -1.17
N SER A 110 -3.52 7.96 0.11
CA SER A 110 -4.47 8.39 1.14
C SER A 110 -3.79 8.77 2.45
N THR A 111 -4.50 9.49 3.32
CA THR A 111 -4.03 9.75 4.69
C THR A 111 -4.36 8.56 5.61
N ASP A 112 -5.54 7.96 5.45
CA ASP A 112 -6.17 6.98 6.38
C ASP A 112 -5.98 7.39 7.85
N THR A 113 -6.23 8.69 8.09
CA THR A 113 -6.28 9.32 9.41
C THR A 113 -7.70 9.19 9.96
N HIS A 114 -7.83 8.69 11.18
CA HIS A 114 -9.10 8.57 11.91
C HIS A 114 -9.43 9.86 12.69
N ASN A 115 -9.02 11.01 12.15
CA ASN A 115 -9.08 12.32 12.79
C ASN A 115 -10.06 13.29 12.11
N SER A 116 -10.80 12.82 11.10
CA SER A 116 -11.74 13.65 10.32
C SER A 116 -11.07 14.86 9.63
N ASN A 117 -9.78 14.77 9.34
CA ASN A 117 -8.97 15.77 8.62
C ASN A 117 -8.51 15.20 7.26
N SER A 118 -9.45 14.77 6.42
CA SER A 118 -9.13 14.19 5.12
C SER A 118 -8.29 15.13 4.27
N GLY A 119 -7.19 14.61 3.71
CA GLY A 119 -6.26 15.37 2.88
C GLY A 119 -5.22 16.20 3.65
N ASP A 120 -5.18 16.10 4.97
CA ASP A 120 -4.13 16.70 5.79
C ASP A 120 -2.82 15.89 5.67
N THR A 121 -2.05 16.18 4.63
CA THR A 121 -0.76 15.55 4.33
C THR A 121 0.44 16.44 4.69
N GLU A 122 0.21 17.55 5.39
CA GLU A 122 1.27 18.50 5.74
C GLU A 122 2.09 17.97 6.92
N GLU A 123 3.40 17.78 6.70
CA GLU A 123 4.28 17.19 7.72
C GLU A 123 4.48 18.10 8.94
N TYR A 124 4.45 19.42 8.75
CA TYR A 124 4.82 20.39 9.78
C TYR A 124 3.82 20.48 10.93
N ASP A 125 2.55 20.12 10.71
CA ASP A 125 1.50 20.14 11.73
C ASP A 125 0.83 18.78 11.95
N TYR A 126 1.38 17.71 11.38
CA TYR A 126 0.92 16.34 11.55
C TYR A 126 0.78 15.95 13.03
N ARG A 127 -0.43 15.50 13.42
CA ARG A 127 -0.79 15.19 14.81
C ARG A 127 -0.94 13.70 15.10
N GLY A 128 -0.63 12.86 14.11
CA GLY A 128 -0.89 11.42 14.13
C GLY A 128 -2.19 11.04 13.41
N VAL A 129 -2.60 9.78 13.56
CA VAL A 129 -3.73 9.15 12.85
C VAL A 129 -4.91 8.79 13.73
N VAL A 130 -4.76 8.66 15.05
CA VAL A 130 -5.83 8.19 15.96
C VAL A 130 -5.95 9.10 17.17
N GLY A 131 -6.88 10.05 17.10
CA GLY A 131 -7.07 11.10 18.09
C GLY A 131 -7.21 10.59 19.53
N LEU A 132 -7.95 9.48 19.75
CA LEU A 132 -8.14 8.90 21.09
C LEU A 132 -6.83 8.49 21.77
N ARG A 133 -5.81 8.07 21.00
CA ARG A 133 -4.54 7.55 21.52
C ARG A 133 -3.44 8.60 21.54
N GLU A 134 -3.64 9.70 20.83
CA GLU A 134 -2.59 10.63 20.45
C GLU A 134 -2.91 12.06 20.85
N SER A 135 -4.15 12.35 21.26
CA SER A 135 -4.55 13.69 21.74
C SER A 135 -4.81 13.69 23.25
N PRO A 136 -4.44 14.77 23.96
CA PRO A 136 -3.70 15.95 23.48
C PRO A 136 -2.18 15.69 23.36
N ALA A 137 -1.41 16.68 22.92
CA ALA A 137 0.03 16.55 22.63
C ALA A 137 0.86 15.94 23.78
N VAL A 138 0.46 16.15 25.04
CA VAL A 138 1.11 15.54 26.21
C VAL A 138 1.15 14.01 26.14
N VAL A 139 0.15 13.36 25.54
CA VAL A 139 0.09 11.90 25.37
C VAL A 139 1.16 11.41 24.39
N ARG A 140 1.44 12.18 23.32
CA ARG A 140 2.51 11.84 22.35
C ARG A 140 3.90 12.05 22.92
N MET A 141 4.03 12.99 23.85
CA MET A 141 5.31 13.39 24.45
C MET A 141 5.63 12.64 25.75
N ASP A 142 4.71 11.83 26.28
CA ASP A 142 4.91 11.09 27.52
C ASP A 142 5.99 10.00 27.33
N PRO A 143 7.15 10.07 27.98
CA PRO A 143 8.22 9.10 27.78
C PRO A 143 7.86 7.67 28.24
N GLU A 144 6.91 7.52 29.17
CA GLU A 144 6.49 6.23 29.73
C GLU A 144 5.37 5.59 28.90
N THR A 145 4.42 6.40 28.43
CA THR A 145 3.23 5.90 27.73
C THR A 145 3.16 6.24 26.24
N ARG A 146 4.15 6.99 25.70
CA ARG A 146 4.13 7.45 24.31
C ARG A 146 3.77 6.31 23.38
N PRO A 147 2.70 6.46 22.58
CA PRO A 147 2.41 5.49 21.55
C PRO A 147 3.59 5.49 20.59
N ARG A 148 4.24 4.33 20.42
CA ARG A 148 5.29 4.17 19.41
C ARG A 148 4.73 4.21 17.99
N TRP A 149 3.45 3.86 17.85
CA TRP A 149 2.76 3.73 16.57
C TRP A 149 2.82 5.01 15.70
N PRO A 150 2.48 6.22 16.17
CA PRO A 150 2.64 7.46 15.41
C PRO A 150 4.03 7.75 14.88
N MET A 151 5.09 7.27 15.56
CA MET A 151 6.48 7.51 15.13
C MET A 151 6.84 6.72 13.87
N TYR A 152 6.04 5.71 13.54
CA TYR A 152 6.23 4.87 12.36
C TYR A 152 5.22 5.17 11.26
N LEU A 153 4.51 6.28 11.39
CA LEU A 153 3.50 6.71 10.45
C LEU A 153 3.85 8.07 9.88
N THR A 154 3.33 8.32 8.71
CA THR A 154 3.50 9.56 7.95
C THR A 154 2.14 10.19 7.72
N PRO A 155 2.08 11.46 7.28
CA PRO A 155 0.81 12.09 6.92
C PRO A 155 0.08 11.38 5.75
N GLY A 156 0.78 10.50 5.03
CA GLY A 156 0.27 9.76 3.89
C GLY A 156 0.31 10.56 2.60
N GLY A 157 -0.59 10.24 1.67
CA GLY A 157 -0.61 10.86 0.35
C GLY A 157 -1.99 11.37 -0.07
N LEU A 158 -2.00 12.06 -1.20
CA LEU A 158 -3.21 12.52 -1.87
C LEU A 158 -3.40 11.76 -3.18
N THR A 159 -4.67 11.55 -3.54
CA THR A 159 -5.04 11.07 -4.87
C THR A 159 -5.47 12.26 -5.71
N GLY A 160 -4.70 12.55 -6.74
CA GLY A 160 -5.08 13.47 -7.81
C GLY A 160 -5.55 12.68 -9.02
N VAL A 161 -6.67 13.10 -9.60
CA VAL A 161 -7.14 12.59 -10.90
C VAL A 161 -7.29 13.75 -11.87
N TRP A 162 -6.95 13.52 -13.13
CA TRP A 162 -7.13 14.48 -14.21
C TRP A 162 -8.16 13.95 -15.19
N VAL A 163 -9.16 14.78 -15.51
CA VAL A 163 -10.23 14.47 -16.45
C VAL A 163 -10.63 15.73 -17.21
N ASP A 164 -10.99 15.58 -18.48
CA ASP A 164 -11.48 16.71 -19.29
C ASP A 164 -12.89 17.16 -18.86
N GLU A 165 -13.67 16.25 -18.27
CA GLU A 165 -15.04 16.49 -17.83
C GLU A 165 -15.24 16.05 -16.38
N ASN A 166 -15.94 16.87 -15.57
CA ASN A 166 -16.30 16.53 -14.20
C ASN A 166 -17.58 15.67 -14.15
N THR A 167 -17.50 14.45 -14.67
CA THR A 167 -18.55 13.43 -14.55
C THR A 167 -18.07 12.27 -13.68
N SER A 168 -19.00 11.58 -13.02
CA SER A 168 -18.68 10.39 -12.22
C SER A 168 -17.91 9.36 -13.05
N ASP A 169 -18.40 9.02 -14.24
CA ASP A 169 -17.77 8.03 -15.11
C ASP A 169 -16.37 8.46 -15.52
N ALA A 170 -16.14 9.74 -15.87
CA ALA A 170 -14.81 10.23 -16.18
C ALA A 170 -13.85 10.08 -14.99
N LEU A 171 -14.29 10.45 -13.78
CA LEU A 171 -13.47 10.34 -12.57
C LEU A 171 -13.11 8.88 -12.26
N PHE A 172 -14.09 7.96 -12.28
CA PHE A 172 -13.84 6.55 -12.00
C PHE A 172 -12.98 5.87 -13.07
N ASN A 173 -13.19 6.22 -14.35
CA ASN A 173 -12.38 5.69 -15.45
C ASN A 173 -10.94 6.22 -15.40
N SER A 174 -10.72 7.46 -14.94
CA SER A 174 -9.36 8.02 -14.82
C SER A 174 -8.48 7.33 -13.78
N LEU A 175 -9.09 6.54 -12.88
CA LEU A 175 -8.34 5.79 -11.89
C LEU A 175 -7.67 4.53 -12.49
N GLN A 176 -7.83 4.15 -13.77
CA GLN A 176 -7.20 2.97 -14.41
C GLN A 176 -7.04 2.98 -15.93
#